data_AF-A0A2H0G3L1-F1
#
_entry.id   AF-A0A2H0G3L1-F1
#
_cell.length_a   1.000
_cell.length_b   1.000
_cell.length_c   1.000
_cell.angle_alpha   90.00
_cell.angle_beta   90.00
_cell.angle_gamma   90.00
#
_symmetry.space_group_name_H-M   'P 1'
#
loop_
_entity.id
_entity.type
_entity.pdbx_description
1 polymer ?
#
loop_
_entity_poly.entity_id
_entity_poly.type
_entity_poly.pdbx_seq_one_letter_code
_entity_poly.pdbx_strand_id
1 'polypeptide(L)' 'AACVVAPGMAAAALLAALRERIDPVFLPRPLLFVDALPRNSTGKLPRTALQALFQTHGTRKPA' A
#
# COMPACT_ATOMS: atom_id res chain seq x y z
N ALA A 1 -2.99 2.78 6.50
CA ALA A 1 -1.98 2.75 5.42
C ALA A 1 -2.11 1.45 4.63
N ALA A 2 -1.72 1.44 3.36
CA ALA A 2 -1.65 0.23 2.54
C ALA A 2 -0.36 0.20 1.71
N CYS A 3 0.22 -0.99 1.52
CA CYS A 3 1.28 -1.22 0.52
C CYS A 3 0.62 -1.62 -0.80
N VAL A 4 1.05 -1.02 -1.91
CA VAL A 4 0.42 -1.15 -3.22
C VAL A 4 1.47 -1.55 -4.25
N VAL A 5 1.19 -2.61 -4.99
CA VAL A 5 1.90 -2.95 -6.23
C VAL A 5 0.95 -2.63 -7.38
N ALA A 6 1.19 -1.53 -8.08
CA ALA A 6 0.36 -1.11 -9.22
C ALA A 6 1.22 -0.37 -10.26
N PRO A 7 2.01 -1.11 -11.06
CA PRO A 7 2.90 -0.53 -12.07
C PRO A 7 2.10 0.35 -13.06
N GLY A 8 2.57 1.56 -13.30
CA GLY A 8 1.95 2.51 -14.24
C GLY A 8 0.66 3.17 -13.74
N MET A 9 0.23 2.93 -12.50
CA MET A 9 -1.00 3.54 -11.95
C MET A 9 -0.68 4.66 -10.96
N ALA A 10 -1.33 5.81 -11.14
CA ALA A 10 -1.24 6.93 -10.21
C ALA A 10 -2.11 6.72 -8.96
N ALA A 11 -1.67 7.27 -7.82
CA ALA A 11 -2.38 7.17 -6.54
C ALA A 11 -3.82 7.71 -6.60
N ALA A 12 -4.06 8.80 -7.33
CA ALA A 12 -5.39 9.40 -7.48
C ALA A 12 -6.36 8.46 -8.24
N ALA A 13 -5.89 7.82 -9.31
CA ALA A 13 -6.67 6.87 -10.09
C ALA A 13 -7.02 5.63 -9.25
N LEU A 14 -6.05 5.11 -8.47
CA LEU A 14 -6.30 4.01 -7.55
C LEU A 14 -7.32 4.38 -6.47
N LEU A 15 -7.19 5.55 -5.84
CA LEU A 15 -8.15 6.01 -4.82
C LEU A 15 -9.55 6.24 -5.40
N ALA A 16 -9.67 6.71 -6.64
CA ALA A 16 -10.96 6.84 -7.32
C ALA A 16 -11.60 5.45 -7.52
N ALA A 17 -10.86 4.49 -8.05
CA ALA A 17 -11.35 3.12 -8.22
C ALA A 17 -11.72 2.44 -6.89
N LEU A 18 -10.98 2.71 -5.80
CA LEU A 18 -11.31 2.18 -4.48
C LEU A 18 -12.59 2.81 -3.90
N ARG A 19 -12.85 4.11 -4.14
CA ARG A 19 -14.08 4.81 -3.68
C ARG A 19 -15.36 4.20 -4.23
N GLU A 20 -15.31 3.61 -5.42
CA GLU A 20 -16.46 2.96 -6.03
C GLU A 20 -16.88 1.66 -5.32
N ARG A 21 -15.98 1.07 -4.51
CA ARG A 21 -16.15 -0.28 -3.93
C ARG A 21 -15.99 -0.34 -2.42
N ILE A 22 -15.39 0.69 -1.81
CA ILE A 22 -15.01 0.72 -0.40
C ILE A 22 -15.53 2.02 0.19
N ASP A 23 -16.21 1.92 1.34
CA ASP A 23 -16.66 3.08 2.09
C ASP A 23 -15.47 4.04 2.35
N PRO A 24 -15.65 5.36 2.18
CA PRO A 24 -14.61 6.35 2.42
C PRO A 24 -13.87 6.22 3.77
N VAL A 25 -14.53 5.70 4.82
CA VAL A 25 -13.94 5.47 6.15
C VAL A 25 -12.88 4.37 6.14
N PHE A 26 -13.00 3.38 5.24
CA PHE A 26 -12.06 2.28 5.11
C PHE A 26 -10.99 2.54 4.04
N LEU A 27 -11.04 3.67 3.34
CA LEU A 27 -10.04 3.98 2.32
C LEU A 27 -8.65 4.10 2.95
N PRO A 28 -7.66 3.37 2.41
CA PRO A 28 -6.33 3.32 2.99
C PRO A 28 -5.60 4.67 2.83
N ARG A 29 -5.10 5.19 3.96
CA ARG A 29 -4.27 6.40 4.00
C ARG A 29 -3.07 6.17 4.95
N PRO A 30 -1.82 6.46 4.55
CA PRO A 30 -1.35 6.72 3.18
C PRO A 30 -1.31 5.44 2.30
N LEU A 31 -1.18 5.64 0.99
CA LEU A 31 -0.80 4.59 0.03
C LEU A 31 0.72 4.58 -0.14
N LEU A 32 1.35 3.43 0.06
CA LEU A 32 2.77 3.19 -0.13
C LEU A 32 2.98 2.31 -1.36
N PHE A 33 3.44 2.90 -2.45
CA PHE A 33 3.76 2.14 -3.67
C PHE A 33 5.11 1.44 -3.52
N VAL A 34 5.14 0.15 -3.84
CA VAL A 34 6.32 -0.71 -3.81
C VAL A 34 6.38 -1.55 -5.07
N ASP A 35 7.58 -1.93 -5.50
CA ASP A 35 7.76 -2.77 -6.69
C ASP A 35 7.19 -4.18 -6.48
N ALA A 36 7.32 -4.72 -5.27
CA ALA A 36 6.79 -6.03 -4.90
C ALA A 36 6.48 -6.11 -3.39
N LEU A 37 5.56 -7.00 -3.02
CA LEU A 37 5.32 -7.34 -1.63
C LEU A 37 6.34 -8.39 -1.16
N PRO A 38 6.95 -8.25 0.04
CA PRO A 38 7.99 -9.14 0.51
C PRO A 38 7.40 -10.51 0.82
N ARG A 39 7.89 -11.54 0.14
CA ARG A 39 7.48 -12.93 0.38
C ARG A 39 8.65 -13.76 0.89
N ASN A 40 8.40 -14.69 1.81
CA ASN A 40 9.41 -15.65 2.25
C ASN A 40 9.61 -16.77 1.22
N SER A 41 10.52 -17.71 1.50
CA SER A 41 10.81 -18.87 0.64
C SER A 41 9.59 -19.76 0.35
N THR A 42 8.56 -19.73 1.18
CA THR A 42 7.29 -20.43 0.97
C THR A 42 6.22 -19.58 0.28
N GLY A 43 6.57 -18.37 -0.19
CA GLY A 43 5.67 -17.46 -0.88
C GLY A 43 4.70 -16.68 0.03
N LYS A 44 4.79 -16.81 1.36
CA LYS A 44 3.92 -16.08 2.31
C LYS A 44 4.38 -14.65 2.47
N LEU A 45 3.44 -13.73 2.73
CA LEU A 45 3.71 -12.33 3.10
C LEU A 45 3.89 -12.22 4.62
N PRO A 46 5.13 -12.17 5.15
CA PRO A 46 5.33 -12.13 6.59
C PRO A 46 4.90 -10.78 7.15
N ARG A 47 4.17 -10.79 8.26
CA ARG A 47 3.69 -9.56 8.91
C ARG A 47 4.84 -8.61 9.27
N THR A 48 5.95 -9.15 9.77
CA THR A 48 7.14 -8.38 10.15
C THR A 48 7.79 -7.67 8.97
N ALA A 49 7.89 -8.34 7.81
CA ALA A 49 8.42 -7.75 6.60
C ALA A 49 7.51 -6.62 6.06
N LEU A 50 6.19 -6.81 6.14
CA LEU A 50 5.23 -5.76 5.79
C LEU A 50 5.30 -4.57 6.75
N GLN A 51 5.50 -4.82 8.05
CA GLN A 51 5.73 -3.75 9.05
C GLN A 51 7.01 -2.97 8.77
N ALA A 52 8.10 -3.66 8.38
CA ALA A 52 9.35 -3.03 8.00
C ALA A 52 9.16 -2.06 6.83
N LEU A 53 8.37 -2.41 5.81
CA LEU A 53 8.04 -1.48 4.72
C LEU A 53 7.40 -0.18 5.24
N PHE A 54 6.46 -0.26 6.18
CA PHE A 54 5.84 0.95 6.73
C PHE A 54 6.83 1.78 7.58
N GLN A 55 7.79 1.15 8.24
CA GLN A 55 8.82 1.83 9.03
C GLN A 55 9.86 2.52 8.15
N THR A 56 10.38 1.82 7.13
CA THR A 56 11.38 2.35 6.19
C THR A 56 10.84 3.52 5.39
N HIS A 57 9.59 3.45 4.97
CA HIS A 57 8.93 4.50 4.19
C HIS A 57 8.18 5.52 5.05
N GLY A 58 8.59 5.64 6.33
CA GLY A 58 8.00 6.45 7.40
C GLY A 58 7.06 7.53 6.89
N THR A 59 5.76 7.26 7.06
CA THR A 59 4.60 8.08 6.68
C THR A 59 4.93 9.51 6.23
N ARG A 60 5.38 9.66 4.98
CA ARG A 60 5.56 10.99 4.39
C ARG A 60 4.16 11.56 4.22
N LYS A 61 3.80 12.52 5.07
CA LYS A 61 2.61 13.36 4.90
C LYS A 61 2.71 13.95 3.48
N PRO A 62 1.76 13.67 2.55
CA PRO A 62 1.68 14.49 1.36
C PRO A 62 1.33 15.90 1.85
N ALA A 63 2.19 16.87 1.54
CA ALA A 63 1.95 18.28 1.78
C ALA A 63 0.68 18.73 1.03
#